data_AF-A0A2W1N8Y1-F1
#
_entry.id   AF-A0A2W1N8Y1-F1
#
_cell.length_a   1.000
_cell.length_b   1.000
_cell.length_c   1.000
_cell.angle_alpha   90.00
_cell.angle_beta   90.00
_cell.angle_gamma   90.00
#
_symmetry.space_group_name_H-M   'P 1'
#
loop_
_entity.id
_entity.type
_entity.pdbx_description
1 polymer ?
#
loop_
_entity_poly.entity_id
_entity_poly.type
_entity_poly.pdbx_seq_one_letter_code
_entity_poly.pdbx_strand_id
1 'polypeptide(L)'
;MNTAVNVNVVHESEAQRQHARVKIPAKIRYLANNERVEHRLLDLSAGGFSFQTGPKHRAQVGDYHQGRMLFQLDSLTLGLDVEFQVRTVDLDSGRAGCQFHSLKPRDIATLRYLISAHLSGEVISAGDMLNTLQRENFTKPRKNGGNGGGMGVFGRLKAVTFSAGLFIVGLAAFGFIFKSLYGLYFVTHAESGMVAVPSMQVTMPREGTVQSLIGGEGTTVDKGAPIASFSATMLEMLKGHLTDDQLTPANVEELFGKQMKGTLTSPCNCKVARQLVADGQFAGKGDVIFELVPQDFEATVSARFPYRNFAQAKPGASVTFQVAGEDSPRHGKIISSSLIDSGLSSDIRVVIQPDQTLDSKLAGQPVEVSIDRGPSFDWMIDRALAAGF
;
A
#
# COMPACT_ATOMS: atom_id res chain seq x y z
N MET A 1 39.36 -10.42 16.25
CA MET A 1 39.31 -9.25 17.15
C MET A 1 39.90 -8.07 16.40
N ASN A 2 39.06 -7.23 15.79
CA ASN A 2 39.51 -6.02 15.08
C ASN A 2 39.03 -4.80 15.88
N THR A 3 39.96 -4.14 16.55
CA THR A 3 39.73 -2.91 17.29
C THR A 3 39.56 -1.73 16.32
N ALA A 4 38.35 -1.18 16.29
CA ALA A 4 38.03 0.06 15.59
C ALA A 4 38.78 1.23 16.24
N VAL A 5 39.61 1.93 15.45
CA VAL A 5 40.24 3.18 15.85
C VAL A 5 39.25 4.30 15.53
N ASN A 6 38.53 4.76 16.55
CA ASN A 6 37.63 5.90 16.49
C ASN A 6 38.47 7.18 16.65
N VAL A 7 38.91 7.79 15.55
CA VAL A 7 39.62 9.07 15.56
C VAL A 7 38.60 10.20 15.48
N ASN A 8 37.88 10.44 16.56
CA ASN A 8 37.16 11.70 16.75
C ASN A 8 37.99 12.58 17.70
N VAL A 9 39.10 13.11 17.18
CA VAL A 9 39.95 14.06 17.91
C VAL A 9 39.25 15.41 17.89
N VAL A 10 38.36 15.60 18.86
CA VAL A 10 37.79 16.90 19.20
C VAL A 10 38.93 17.71 19.83
N HIS A 11 39.40 18.74 19.14
CA HIS A 11 40.25 19.76 19.78
C HIS A 11 39.37 20.49 20.80
N GLU A 12 39.51 20.12 22.07
CA GLU A 12 38.95 20.87 23.19
C GLU A 12 39.57 22.26 23.17
N SER A 13 38.79 23.27 22.78
CA SER A 13 39.18 24.67 22.97
C SER A 13 39.27 24.92 24.47
N GLU A 14 40.51 24.98 24.97
CA GLU A 14 40.91 25.20 26.36
C GLU A 14 39.98 26.16 27.11
N ALA A 15 39.22 25.64 28.06
CA ALA A 15 38.52 26.42 29.08
C ALA A 15 39.46 26.82 30.22
N GLN A 16 40.70 27.19 29.92
CA GLN A 16 41.64 27.74 30.90
C GLN A 16 41.41 29.25 31.06
N ARG A 17 41.53 29.72 32.31
CA ARG A 17 41.26 31.10 32.75
C ARG A 17 42.20 32.10 32.07
N GLN A 18 41.87 32.54 30.87
CA GLN A 18 42.53 33.69 30.24
C GLN A 18 41.72 34.96 30.51
N HIS A 19 42.09 35.69 31.57
CA HIS A 19 41.61 37.06 31.83
C HIS A 19 42.32 38.08 30.92
N ALA A 20 42.52 37.74 29.64
CA ALA A 20 43.20 38.63 28.71
C ALA A 20 42.32 39.86 28.45
N ARG A 21 42.86 41.05 28.73
CA ARG A 21 42.28 42.34 28.34
C ARG A 21 43.04 42.84 27.12
N VAL A 22 42.31 43.05 26.04
CA VAL A 22 42.87 43.41 24.73
C VAL A 22 42.37 44.78 24.27
N LYS A 23 43.18 45.49 23.51
CA LYS A 23 42.84 46.80 22.94
C LYS A 23 42.34 46.64 21.51
N ILE A 24 41.16 46.06 21.36
CA ILE A 24 40.51 45.89 20.05
C ILE A 24 39.85 47.21 19.63
N PRO A 25 40.05 47.70 18.39
CA PRO A 25 39.33 48.84 17.84
C PRO A 25 37.82 48.56 17.76
N ALA A 26 37.08 49.05 18.75
CA ALA A 26 35.65 48.91 18.83
C ALA A 26 34.99 50.13 19.47
N LYS A 27 33.70 50.29 19.21
CA LYS A 27 32.88 51.36 19.76
C LYS A 27 31.63 50.76 20.39
N ILE A 28 31.14 51.37 21.47
CA ILE A 28 29.86 51.04 22.07
C ILE A 28 28.87 52.16 21.76
N ARG A 29 27.69 51.79 21.27
CA ARG A 29 26.55 52.69 21.09
C ARG A 29 25.43 52.27 22.01
N TYR A 30 24.99 53.15 22.90
CA TYR A 30 23.89 52.87 23.82
C TYR A 30 23.05 54.12 24.03
N LEU A 31 21.86 53.93 24.62
CA LEU A 31 20.96 55.02 24.97
C LEU A 31 21.25 55.45 26.41
N ALA A 32 21.63 56.72 26.58
CA ALA A 32 21.76 57.37 27.88
C ALA A 32 20.79 58.56 27.90
N ASN A 33 19.87 58.62 28.88
CA ASN A 33 18.88 59.69 29.01
C ASN A 33 18.12 60.01 27.70
N ASN A 34 17.73 58.97 26.95
CA ASN A 34 17.06 59.07 25.64
C ASN A 34 17.89 59.66 24.48
N GLU A 35 19.18 59.94 24.70
CA GLU A 35 20.13 60.31 23.64
C GLU A 35 21.02 59.12 23.26
N ARG A 36 21.33 58.98 21.97
CA ARG A 36 22.27 57.96 21.49
C ARG A 36 23.70 58.44 21.69
N VAL A 37 24.41 57.77 22.58
CA VAL A 37 25.82 58.09 22.86
C VAL A 37 26.71 57.01 22.24
N GLU A 38 27.83 57.43 21.64
CA GLU A 38 28.83 56.56 21.06
C GLU A 38 30.19 56.82 21.72
N HIS A 39 30.80 55.77 22.27
CA HIS A 39 32.12 55.85 22.89
C HIS A 39 33.06 54.79 22.32
N ARG A 40 34.34 55.15 22.15
CA ARG A 40 35.39 54.19 21.76
C ARG A 40 35.81 53.37 22.98
N LEU A 41 35.98 52.06 22.78
CA LEU A 41 36.48 51.16 23.82
C LEU A 41 37.98 51.39 24.06
N LEU A 42 38.38 51.35 25.32
CA LEU A 42 39.77 51.39 25.77
C LEU A 42 40.35 49.99 25.89
N ASP A 43 39.58 49.07 26.46
CA ASP A 43 39.90 47.65 26.54
C ASP A 43 38.63 46.78 26.48
N LEU A 44 38.81 45.51 26.11
CA LEU A 44 37.78 44.48 26.05
C LEU A 44 38.31 43.17 26.62
N SER A 45 37.43 42.43 27.30
CA SER A 45 37.66 41.07 27.79
C SER A 45 36.38 40.24 27.61
N ALA A 46 36.48 38.93 27.83
CA ALA A 46 35.31 38.04 27.78
C ALA A 46 34.22 38.38 28.83
N GLY A 47 34.54 39.15 29.88
CA GLY A 47 33.61 39.49 30.96
C GLY A 47 33.18 40.96 31.02
N GLY A 48 33.80 41.84 30.24
CA GLY A 48 33.51 43.27 30.28
C GLY A 48 34.48 44.12 29.47
N PHE A 49 34.23 45.42 29.44
CA PHE A 49 34.99 46.41 28.66
C PHE A 49 35.11 47.73 29.45
N SER A 50 35.99 48.61 29.01
CA SER A 50 36.03 49.99 29.51
C SER A 50 36.01 51.01 28.39
N PHE A 51 35.47 52.19 28.68
CA PHE A 51 35.43 53.33 27.77
C PHE A 51 35.65 54.63 28.54
N GLN A 52 35.98 55.70 27.83
CA GLN A 52 36.14 57.02 28.41
C GLN A 52 34.81 57.78 28.35
N THR A 53 34.32 58.25 29.50
CA THR A 53 33.12 59.08 29.57
C THR A 53 33.46 60.50 29.15
N GLY A 54 32.63 61.07 28.27
CA GLY A 54 32.79 62.47 27.83
C GLY A 54 32.25 63.44 28.89
N PRO A 55 32.65 64.72 28.86
CA PRO A 55 32.24 65.72 29.86
C PRO A 55 30.72 65.98 29.91
N LYS A 56 29.97 65.59 28.87
CA LYS A 56 28.51 65.73 28.78
C LYS A 56 27.70 64.57 29.39
N HIS A 57 28.32 63.41 29.65
CA HIS A 57 27.63 62.21 30.11
C HIS A 57 28.44 61.49 31.19
N ARG A 58 28.15 61.78 32.47
CA ARG A 58 28.71 61.05 33.61
C ARG A 58 27.91 59.76 33.80
N ALA A 59 28.47 58.62 33.43
CA ALA A 59 27.92 57.31 33.80
C ALA A 59 27.92 57.17 35.32
N GLN A 60 26.85 56.62 35.91
CA GLN A 60 26.81 56.32 37.35
C GLN A 60 27.09 54.85 37.59
N VAL A 61 27.72 54.54 38.72
CA VAL A 61 27.96 53.15 39.12
C VAL A 61 26.62 52.50 39.45
N GLY A 62 26.34 51.36 38.83
CA GLY A 62 25.09 50.61 38.99
C GLY A 62 24.15 50.69 37.79
N ASP A 63 24.37 51.62 36.86
CA ASP A 63 23.52 51.81 35.68
C ASP A 63 23.54 50.58 34.76
N TYR A 64 22.36 50.16 34.31
CA TYR A 64 22.17 49.10 33.33
C TYR A 64 21.82 49.71 31.98
N HIS A 65 22.59 49.35 30.95
CA HIS A 65 22.35 49.81 29.59
C HIS A 65 22.30 48.63 28.63
N GLN A 66 21.38 48.72 27.67
CA GLN A 66 21.39 47.91 26.47
C GLN A 66 22.05 48.71 25.35
N GLY A 67 23.06 48.12 24.72
CA GLY A 67 23.84 48.79 23.69
C GLY A 67 24.25 47.83 22.57
N ARG A 68 24.79 48.41 21.52
CA ARG A 68 25.36 47.69 20.38
C ARG A 68 26.84 48.01 20.27
N MET A 69 27.67 46.98 20.44
CA MET A 69 29.11 47.05 20.27
C MET A 69 29.45 46.86 18.79
N LEU A 70 30.21 47.78 18.23
CA LEU A 70 30.60 47.82 16.82
C LEU A 70 32.10 47.60 16.72
N PHE A 71 32.50 46.48 16.13
CA PHE A 71 33.88 46.14 15.84
C PHE A 71 34.20 46.52 14.40
N GLN A 72 35.33 47.19 14.20
CA GLN A 72 35.83 47.50 12.86
C GLN A 72 36.88 46.45 12.49
N LEU A 73 36.55 45.61 11.51
CA LEU A 73 37.38 44.51 11.03
C LEU A 73 37.65 44.75 9.53
N ASP A 74 38.85 45.20 9.16
CA ASP A 74 39.25 45.55 7.78
C ASP A 74 38.16 46.23 6.94
N SER A 75 37.36 45.46 6.17
CA SER A 75 36.28 45.95 5.29
C SER A 75 34.86 45.71 5.80
N LEU A 76 34.68 45.18 7.02
CA LEU A 76 33.40 44.80 7.60
C LEU A 76 33.21 45.42 9.00
N THR A 77 31.98 45.85 9.30
CA THR A 77 31.59 46.29 10.65
C THR A 77 30.73 45.21 11.30
N LEU A 78 31.22 44.59 12.36
CA LEU A 78 30.48 43.59 13.12
C LEU A 78 29.74 44.26 14.29
N GLY A 79 28.43 44.08 14.36
CA GLY A 79 27.60 44.56 15.46
C GLY A 79 27.18 43.44 16.41
N LEU A 80 27.47 43.60 17.71
CA LEU A 80 27.04 42.71 18.77
C LEU A 80 26.11 43.44 19.73
N ASP A 81 24.92 42.90 19.95
CA ASP A 81 23.98 43.47 20.92
C ASP A 81 24.36 42.99 22.33
N VAL A 82 24.60 43.92 23.24
CA VAL A 82 25.14 43.65 24.58
C VAL A 82 24.36 44.38 25.64
N GLU A 83 24.08 43.70 26.75
CA GLU A 83 23.60 44.33 27.97
C GLU A 83 24.79 44.45 28.94
N PHE A 84 24.96 45.61 29.55
CA PHE A 84 26.08 45.83 30.46
C PHE A 84 25.69 46.70 31.64
N GLN A 85 26.39 46.46 32.75
CA GLN A 85 26.29 47.25 33.97
C GLN A 85 27.57 48.04 34.20
N VAL A 86 27.46 49.32 34.51
CA VAL A 86 28.59 50.15 34.94
C VAL A 86 28.99 49.76 36.36
N ARG A 87 30.21 49.25 36.57
CA ARG A 87 30.70 48.76 37.87
C ARG A 87 31.63 49.75 38.56
N THR A 88 32.44 50.46 37.80
CA THR A 88 33.44 51.39 38.32
C THR A 88 33.49 52.63 37.46
N VAL A 89 33.58 53.81 38.06
CA VAL A 89 33.81 55.07 37.36
C VAL A 89 34.95 55.78 38.08
N ASP A 90 36.05 55.99 37.38
CA ASP A 90 37.16 56.79 37.87
C ASP A 90 36.91 58.26 37.52
N LEU A 91 36.83 59.10 38.55
CA LEU A 91 36.50 60.53 38.43
C LEU A 91 37.68 61.35 37.91
N ASP A 92 38.93 60.89 38.09
CA ASP A 92 40.13 61.62 37.70
C ASP A 92 40.47 61.35 36.22
N SER A 93 40.34 60.10 35.77
CA SER A 93 40.62 59.70 34.38
C SER A 93 39.39 59.69 33.46
N GLY A 94 38.19 59.81 34.03
CA GLY A 94 36.93 59.68 33.29
C GLY A 94 36.71 58.27 32.72
N ARG A 95 37.31 57.24 33.35
CA ARG A 95 37.24 55.86 32.86
C ARG A 95 36.05 55.13 33.49
N ALA A 96 35.13 54.65 32.66
CA ALA A 96 34.05 53.76 33.08
C ALA A 96 34.38 52.30 32.76
N GLY A 97 34.32 51.44 33.78
CA GLY A 97 34.45 50.00 33.67
C GLY A 97 33.08 49.33 33.70
N CYS A 98 32.79 48.55 32.67
CA CYS A 98 31.51 47.89 32.47
C CYS A 98 31.66 46.37 32.49
N GLN A 99 30.70 45.70 33.11
CA GLN A 99 30.58 44.24 33.12
C GLN A 99 29.42 43.83 32.23
N PHE A 100 29.62 42.80 31.41
CA PHE A 100 28.53 42.24 30.62
C PHE A 100 27.51 41.56 31.53
N HIS A 101 26.23 41.80 31.25
CA HIS A 101 25.10 41.14 31.90
C HIS A 101 24.39 40.27 30.86
N SER A 102 24.03 39.03 31.24
CA SER A 102 23.16 38.15 30.45
C SER A 102 23.47 38.01 28.95
N LEU A 103 24.75 37.86 28.57
CA LEU A 103 25.11 37.57 27.17
C LEU A 103 24.63 36.19 26.74
N LYS A 104 24.12 36.08 25.50
CA LYS A 104 23.74 34.79 24.93
C LYS A 104 25.01 33.95 24.70
N PRO A 105 24.94 32.61 24.81
CA PRO A 105 26.10 31.73 24.58
C PRO A 105 26.80 31.97 23.24
N ARG A 106 26.03 32.31 22.19
CA ARG A 106 26.53 32.68 20.87
C ARG A 106 27.39 33.95 20.89
N ASP A 107 26.97 34.96 21.64
CA ASP A 107 27.67 36.24 21.74
C ASP A 107 28.98 36.09 22.52
N ILE A 108 28.98 35.24 23.56
CA ILE A 108 30.18 34.89 24.34
C ILE A 108 31.21 34.17 23.46
N ALA A 109 30.78 33.21 22.64
CA ALA A 109 31.68 32.52 21.71
C ALA A 109 32.27 33.49 20.67
N THR A 110 31.44 34.38 20.13
CA THR A 110 31.88 35.41 19.18
C THR A 110 32.93 36.33 19.81
N LEU A 111 32.70 36.83 21.02
CA LEU A 111 33.66 37.67 21.75
C LEU A 111 34.97 36.93 22.03
N ARG A 112 34.92 35.66 22.45
CA ARG A 112 36.13 34.86 22.69
C ARG A 112 36.93 34.65 21.42
N TYR A 113 36.26 34.31 20.31
CA TYR A 113 36.91 34.16 19.01
C TYR A 113 37.60 35.45 18.57
N LEU A 114 36.91 36.60 18.68
CA LEU A 114 37.50 37.91 18.35
C LEU A 114 38.73 38.24 19.20
N ILE A 115 38.68 37.95 20.50
CA ILE A 115 39.81 38.18 21.42
C ILE A 115 40.98 37.25 21.06
N SER A 116 40.72 35.96 20.85
CA SER A 116 41.75 34.99 20.49
C SER A 116 42.40 35.31 19.13
N ALA A 117 41.60 35.63 18.12
CA ALA A 117 42.10 36.01 16.78
C ALA A 117 42.94 37.29 16.83
N HIS A 118 42.53 38.27 17.64
CA HIS A 118 43.32 39.49 17.83
C HIS A 118 44.65 39.23 18.54
N LEU A 119 44.66 38.33 19.53
CA LEU A 119 45.88 37.92 20.23
C LEU A 119 46.82 37.08 19.36
N SER A 120 46.27 36.25 18.46
CA SER A 120 47.06 35.44 17.52
C SER A 120 47.54 36.21 16.30
N GLY A 121 47.02 37.43 16.06
CA GLY A 121 47.34 38.24 14.88
C GLY A 121 46.71 37.71 13.59
N GLU A 122 45.66 36.89 13.70
CA GLU A 122 44.99 36.24 12.57
C GLU A 122 44.00 37.19 11.88
N VAL A 123 43.97 37.18 10.54
CA VAL A 123 43.03 37.98 9.75
C VAL A 123 41.66 37.30 9.80
N ILE A 124 40.69 37.97 10.42
CA ILE A 124 39.34 37.42 10.61
C ILE A 124 38.58 37.42 9.28
N SER A 125 38.38 36.24 8.69
CA SER A 125 37.55 36.04 7.48
C SER A 125 36.10 35.71 7.85
N ALA A 126 35.13 36.17 7.04
CA ALA A 126 33.70 35.92 7.25
C ALA A 126 33.33 34.42 7.22
N GLY A 127 34.12 33.59 6.52
CA GLY A 127 33.92 32.15 6.43
C GLY A 127 34.16 31.41 7.75
N ASP A 128 35.19 31.80 8.51
CA ASP A 128 35.53 31.15 9.79
C ASP A 128 34.55 31.50 10.91
N MET A 129 33.94 32.69 10.84
CA MET A 129 32.84 33.07 11.73
C MET A 129 31.59 32.21 11.52
N LEU A 130 31.25 31.86 10.28
CA LEU A 130 30.10 30.98 10.00
C LEU A 130 30.36 29.56 10.52
N ASN A 131 31.58 29.06 10.35
CA ASN A 131 31.95 27.71 10.78
C ASN A 131 31.99 27.57 12.31
N THR A 132 32.45 28.61 13.03
CA THR A 132 32.40 28.65 14.50
C THR A 132 30.99 28.82 15.05
N LEU A 133 30.09 29.53 14.35
CA LEU A 133 28.68 29.62 14.71
C LEU A 133 27.91 28.30 14.47
N GLN A 134 28.31 27.50 13.48
CA GLN A 134 27.72 26.18 13.19
C GLN A 134 28.26 25.05 14.06
N ARG A 135 29.46 25.20 14.63
CA ARG A 135 30.02 24.25 15.60
C ARG A 135 29.33 24.43 16.95
N GLU A 136 28.22 23.72 17.14
CA GLU A 136 27.58 23.54 18.45
C GLU A 136 28.48 22.72 19.41
N ASN A 137 29.53 23.35 19.94
CA ASN A 137 30.34 22.82 21.03
C ASN A 137 29.88 23.40 22.37
N PHE A 138 28.59 23.30 22.65
CA PHE A 138 28.08 23.52 24.00
C PHE A 138 27.62 22.19 24.57
N THR A 139 28.49 21.58 25.37
CA THR A 139 28.09 20.57 26.35
C THR A 139 26.91 21.14 27.12
N LYS A 140 25.72 20.53 26.95
CA LYS A 140 24.57 20.81 27.81
C LYS A 140 25.08 20.83 29.26
N PRO A 141 24.79 21.87 30.05
CA PRO A 141 25.07 21.83 31.48
C PRO A 141 24.46 20.53 32.00
N ARG A 142 25.32 19.68 32.56
CA ARG A 142 24.93 18.38 33.10
C ARG A 142 23.78 18.67 34.05
N LYS A 143 22.59 18.15 33.72
CA LYS A 143 21.42 18.25 34.59
C LYS A 143 21.80 17.51 35.87
N ASN A 144 22.26 18.25 36.89
CA ASN A 144 22.35 17.73 38.24
C ASN A 144 20.92 17.41 38.67
N GLY A 145 20.57 16.13 38.55
CA GLY A 145 19.23 15.64 38.78
C GLY A 145 19.17 14.14 38.57
N GLY A 146 19.69 13.40 39.55
CA GLY A 146 19.45 11.96 39.68
C GLY A 146 20.71 11.20 40.08
N ASN A 147 20.77 10.79 41.34
CA ASN A 147 21.72 9.84 41.91
C ASN A 147 22.12 8.74 40.90
N GLY A 148 23.41 8.41 40.89
CA GLY A 148 23.97 7.20 40.26
C GLY A 148 23.50 5.91 40.93
N GLY A 149 22.19 5.66 40.95
CA GLY A 149 21.61 4.35 41.18
C GLY A 149 21.05 3.87 39.85
N GLY A 150 21.46 2.68 39.40
CA GLY A 150 20.88 2.05 38.22
C GLY A 150 19.35 2.10 38.27
N MET A 151 18.73 2.32 37.10
CA MET A 151 17.28 2.49 36.96
C MET A 151 16.53 1.56 37.92
N GLY A 152 15.78 2.12 38.87
CA GLY A 152 15.12 1.34 39.92
C GLY A 152 14.25 0.23 39.32
N VAL A 153 14.06 -0.87 40.06
CA VAL A 153 13.34 -2.07 39.58
C VAL A 153 11.99 -1.72 38.93
N PHE A 154 11.27 -0.74 39.47
CA PHE A 154 10.02 -0.24 38.91
C PHE A 154 10.17 0.50 37.58
N GLY A 155 11.25 1.28 37.42
CA GLY A 155 11.60 1.92 36.15
C GLY A 155 11.97 0.89 35.08
N ARG A 156 12.75 -0.14 35.44
CA ARG A 156 13.08 -1.26 34.55
C ARG A 156 11.84 -2.04 34.11
N LEU A 157 10.94 -2.34 35.04
CA LEU A 157 9.69 -3.03 34.73
C LEU A 157 8.82 -2.20 33.76
N LYS A 158 8.68 -0.90 33.98
CA LYS A 158 7.94 0.00 33.08
C LYS A 158 8.58 0.11 31.69
N ALA A 159 9.91 0.15 31.62
CA ALA A 159 10.61 0.17 30.35
C ALA A 159 10.44 -1.15 29.58
N VAL A 160 10.54 -2.29 30.27
CA VAL A 160 10.35 -3.62 29.69
C VAL A 160 8.91 -3.81 29.19
N THR A 161 7.90 -3.42 29.97
CA THR A 161 6.49 -3.54 29.53
C THR A 161 6.18 -2.64 28.34
N PHE A 162 6.73 -1.42 28.29
CA PHE A 162 6.58 -0.55 27.14
C PHE A 162 7.28 -1.11 25.89
N SER A 163 8.52 -1.61 26.02
CA SER A 163 9.23 -2.24 24.90
C SER A 163 8.56 -3.53 24.43
N ALA A 164 8.02 -4.34 25.35
CA ALA A 164 7.30 -5.56 25.01
C ALA A 164 5.98 -5.25 24.31
N GLY A 165 5.26 -4.20 24.73
CA GLY A 165 4.06 -3.72 24.04
C GLY A 165 4.34 -3.32 22.60
N LEU A 166 5.39 -2.53 22.36
CA LEU A 166 5.84 -2.17 21.01
C LEU A 166 6.26 -3.39 20.18
N PHE A 167 6.94 -4.36 20.80
CA PHE A 167 7.33 -5.60 20.13
C PHE A 167 6.12 -6.44 19.70
N ILE A 168 5.10 -6.58 20.56
CA ILE A 168 3.87 -7.32 20.22
C ILE A 168 3.12 -6.65 19.07
N VAL A 169 3.02 -5.31 19.09
CA VAL A 169 2.43 -4.56 17.97
C VAL A 169 3.23 -4.76 16.69
N GLY A 170 4.56 -4.72 16.77
CA GLY A 170 5.45 -5.02 15.64
C GLY A 170 5.26 -6.44 15.10
N LEU A 171 5.13 -7.43 15.98
CA LEU A 171 4.90 -8.83 15.60
C LEU A 171 3.52 -9.02 14.95
N ALA A 172 2.48 -8.38 15.47
CA ALA A 172 1.15 -8.40 14.88
C ALA A 172 1.14 -7.74 13.48
N ALA A 173 1.80 -6.58 13.34
CA ALA A 173 1.96 -5.92 12.05
C ALA A 173 2.75 -6.78 11.06
N PHE A 174 3.84 -7.41 11.52
CA PHE A 174 4.62 -8.34 10.70
C PHE A 174 3.78 -9.55 10.25
N GLY A 175 3.02 -10.17 11.16
CA GLY A 175 2.13 -11.28 10.83
C GLY A 175 1.05 -10.89 9.81
N PHE A 176 0.48 -9.69 9.94
CA PHE A 176 -0.49 -9.16 8.98
C PHE A 176 0.11 -8.91 7.60
N ILE A 177 1.30 -8.30 7.54
CA ILE A 177 2.03 -8.07 6.29
C ILE A 177 2.40 -9.41 5.65
N PHE A 178 2.90 -10.36 6.43
CA PHE A 178 3.24 -11.70 5.97
C PHE A 178 2.02 -12.42 5.38
N LYS A 179 0.87 -12.41 6.08
CA LYS A 179 -0.39 -12.96 5.58
C LYS A 179 -0.83 -12.30 4.27
N SER A 180 -0.69 -10.97 4.18
CA SER A 180 -1.09 -10.21 2.99
C SER A 180 -0.18 -10.52 1.78
N LEU A 181 1.13 -10.60 2.00
CA LEU A 181 2.07 -11.03 0.96
C LEU A 181 1.80 -12.46 0.52
N TYR A 182 1.48 -13.35 1.46
CA TYR A 182 1.14 -14.73 1.16
C TYR A 182 -0.08 -14.82 0.22
N GLY A 183 -1.17 -14.13 0.58
CA GLY A 183 -2.38 -14.08 -0.25
C GLY A 183 -2.11 -13.53 -1.65
N LEU A 184 -1.27 -12.50 -1.78
CA LEU A 184 -0.97 -11.87 -3.07
C LEU A 184 -0.11 -12.75 -4.00
N TYR A 185 0.82 -13.54 -3.45
CA TYR A 185 1.77 -14.33 -4.25
C TYR A 185 1.37 -15.80 -4.44
N PHE A 186 0.67 -16.41 -3.49
CA PHE A 186 0.43 -17.85 -3.47
C PHE A 186 -1.03 -18.25 -3.67
N VAL A 187 -1.97 -17.33 -3.44
CA VAL A 187 -3.40 -17.60 -3.62
C VAL A 187 -3.88 -16.93 -4.89
N THR A 188 -4.46 -17.74 -5.76
CA THR A 188 -5.03 -17.27 -7.02
C THR A 188 -6.54 -17.40 -6.98
N HIS A 189 -7.25 -16.28 -7.01
CA HIS A 189 -8.70 -16.26 -7.04
C HIS A 189 -9.21 -16.31 -8.49
N ALA A 190 -10.32 -17.02 -8.70
CA ALA A 190 -11.10 -16.95 -9.92
C ALA A 190 -11.82 -15.61 -10.00
N GLU A 191 -12.03 -15.11 -11.22
CA GLU A 191 -12.80 -13.88 -11.46
C GLU A 191 -14.30 -14.11 -11.27
N SER A 192 -14.78 -15.31 -11.63
CA SER A 192 -16.13 -15.77 -11.34
C SER A 192 -16.18 -17.29 -11.28
N GLY A 193 -17.13 -17.81 -10.52
CA GLY A 193 -17.42 -19.24 -10.44
C GLY A 193 -18.89 -19.49 -10.17
N MET A 194 -19.40 -20.61 -10.66
CA MET A 194 -20.76 -21.06 -10.39
C MET A 194 -20.85 -22.58 -10.38
N VAL A 195 -21.82 -23.11 -9.64
CA VAL A 195 -22.18 -24.52 -9.70
C VAL A 195 -22.82 -24.80 -11.06
N ALA A 196 -22.15 -25.64 -11.85
CA ALA A 196 -22.54 -26.00 -13.21
C ALA A 196 -23.06 -27.43 -13.26
N VAL A 197 -24.26 -27.57 -13.84
CA VAL A 197 -24.85 -28.86 -14.21
C VAL A 197 -24.96 -28.86 -15.74
N PRO A 198 -24.56 -29.94 -16.43
CA PRO A 198 -24.65 -29.99 -17.88
C PRO A 198 -26.10 -29.90 -18.32
N SER A 199 -26.42 -28.98 -19.23
CA SER A 199 -27.72 -28.96 -19.88
C SER A 199 -27.66 -29.70 -21.22
N MET A 200 -28.75 -30.39 -21.55
CA MET A 200 -28.95 -31.10 -22.81
C MET A 200 -30.08 -30.41 -23.58
N GLN A 201 -29.84 -30.15 -24.85
CA GLN A 201 -30.80 -29.48 -25.71
C GLN A 201 -31.50 -30.50 -26.60
N VAL A 202 -32.83 -30.53 -26.56
CA VAL A 202 -33.63 -31.33 -27.50
C VAL A 202 -34.06 -30.42 -28.64
N THR A 203 -33.55 -30.72 -29.83
CA THR A 203 -33.78 -29.94 -31.04
C THR A 203 -34.80 -30.59 -31.96
N MET A 204 -35.45 -29.77 -32.79
CA MET A 204 -36.36 -30.26 -33.83
C MET A 204 -35.61 -31.02 -34.92
N PRO A 205 -36.02 -32.27 -35.25
CA PRO A 205 -35.39 -33.04 -36.32
C PRO A 205 -35.78 -32.55 -37.73
N ARG A 206 -36.91 -31.84 -37.85
CA ARG A 206 -37.53 -31.35 -39.08
C ARG A 206 -38.28 -30.05 -38.79
N GLU A 207 -38.57 -29.26 -39.82
CA GLU A 207 -39.41 -28.06 -39.66
C GLU A 207 -40.87 -28.49 -39.47
N GLY A 208 -41.60 -27.81 -38.58
CA GLY A 208 -42.97 -28.17 -38.27
C GLY A 208 -43.52 -27.47 -37.04
N THR A 209 -44.75 -27.82 -36.65
CA THR A 209 -45.36 -27.31 -35.42
C THR A 209 -45.08 -28.24 -34.25
N VAL A 210 -44.76 -27.67 -33.10
CA VAL A 210 -44.48 -28.41 -31.86
C VAL A 210 -45.67 -28.34 -30.92
N GLN A 211 -46.00 -29.45 -30.27
CA GLN A 211 -47.01 -29.52 -29.23
C GLN A 211 -46.42 -30.25 -28.02
N SER A 212 -46.22 -29.54 -26.91
CA SER A 212 -45.73 -30.13 -25.67
C SER A 212 -46.70 -31.16 -25.12
N LEU A 213 -46.14 -32.23 -24.56
CA LEU A 213 -46.88 -33.29 -23.87
C LEU A 213 -46.64 -33.25 -22.35
N ILE A 214 -45.89 -32.25 -21.87
CA ILE A 214 -45.52 -32.09 -20.46
C ILE A 214 -46.19 -30.86 -19.86
N GLY A 215 -46.43 -30.89 -18.55
CA GLY A 215 -47.14 -29.84 -17.80
C GLY A 215 -46.36 -28.54 -17.55
N GLY A 216 -45.29 -28.28 -18.29
CA GLY A 216 -44.49 -27.06 -18.21
C GLY A 216 -43.10 -27.24 -17.58
N GLU A 217 -42.45 -26.10 -17.31
CA GLU A 217 -41.09 -26.02 -16.77
C GLU A 217 -40.99 -26.64 -15.36
N GLY A 218 -39.89 -27.31 -15.08
CA GLY A 218 -39.64 -27.98 -13.80
C GLY A 218 -40.18 -29.40 -13.70
N THR A 219 -40.89 -29.89 -14.71
CA THR A 219 -41.37 -31.29 -14.76
C THR A 219 -40.20 -32.26 -14.93
N THR A 220 -40.27 -33.39 -14.24
CA THR A 220 -39.25 -34.45 -14.29
C THR A 220 -39.69 -35.53 -15.28
N VAL A 221 -38.81 -35.94 -16.18
CA VAL A 221 -39.10 -36.90 -17.25
C VAL A 221 -38.07 -38.01 -17.26
N ASP A 222 -38.54 -39.23 -17.46
CA ASP A 222 -37.67 -40.40 -17.58
C ASP A 222 -37.02 -40.48 -18.96
N LYS A 223 -35.89 -41.17 -19.05
CA LYS A 223 -35.23 -41.45 -20.32
C LYS A 223 -36.18 -42.19 -21.27
N GLY A 224 -36.36 -41.65 -22.47
CA GLY A 224 -37.23 -42.20 -23.51
C GLY A 224 -38.70 -41.75 -23.39
N ALA A 225 -39.08 -41.03 -22.33
CA ALA A 225 -40.42 -40.50 -22.19
C ALA A 225 -40.72 -39.47 -23.30
N PRO A 226 -41.93 -39.49 -23.89
CA PRO A 226 -42.33 -38.50 -24.90
C PRO A 226 -42.55 -37.13 -24.23
N ILE A 227 -41.77 -36.13 -24.65
CA ILE A 227 -41.82 -34.77 -24.08
C ILE A 227 -42.63 -33.80 -24.94
N ALA A 228 -42.66 -34.03 -26.26
CA ALA A 228 -43.48 -33.28 -27.20
C ALA A 228 -43.81 -34.13 -28.42
N SER A 229 -44.83 -33.71 -29.15
CA SER A 229 -45.09 -34.18 -30.50
C SER A 229 -44.81 -33.07 -31.50
N PHE A 230 -44.34 -33.41 -32.68
CA PHE A 230 -44.18 -32.46 -33.77
C PHE A 230 -44.98 -32.93 -34.98
N SER A 231 -45.54 -31.97 -35.72
CA SER A 231 -46.24 -32.22 -36.99
C SER A 231 -45.49 -31.54 -38.12
N ALA A 232 -45.01 -32.33 -39.09
CA ALA A 232 -44.27 -31.86 -40.26
C ALA A 232 -45.02 -32.21 -41.56
N THR A 233 -44.79 -31.44 -42.62
CA THR A 233 -45.42 -31.69 -43.93
C THR A 233 -44.69 -32.80 -44.69
N MET A 234 -45.41 -33.71 -45.36
CA MET A 234 -44.81 -34.77 -46.19
C MET A 234 -43.96 -34.21 -47.34
N LEU A 235 -44.32 -33.04 -47.85
CA LEU A 235 -43.53 -32.36 -48.88
C LEU A 235 -42.07 -32.15 -48.45
N GLU A 236 -41.82 -31.80 -47.18
CA GLU A 236 -40.47 -31.56 -46.67
C GLU A 236 -39.60 -32.82 -46.58
N MET A 237 -40.22 -34.00 -46.45
CA MET A 237 -39.52 -35.28 -46.53
C MET A 237 -39.05 -35.58 -47.96
N LEU A 238 -39.83 -35.13 -48.94
CA LEU A 238 -39.66 -35.45 -50.36
C LEU A 238 -38.88 -34.36 -51.13
N LYS A 239 -38.73 -33.15 -50.60
CA LYS A 239 -37.97 -32.03 -51.22
C LYS A 239 -36.55 -32.40 -51.69
N GLY A 240 -35.90 -33.41 -51.11
CA GLY A 240 -34.57 -33.89 -51.53
C GLY A 240 -34.58 -35.10 -52.48
N HIS A 241 -35.74 -35.68 -52.77
CA HIS A 241 -35.92 -36.91 -53.56
C HIS A 241 -36.90 -36.75 -54.73
N LEU A 242 -37.51 -35.57 -54.89
CA LEU A 242 -38.40 -35.26 -56.00
C LEU A 242 -37.58 -34.72 -57.18
N THR A 243 -37.77 -35.30 -58.36
CA THR A 243 -37.32 -34.73 -59.65
C THR A 243 -38.32 -33.67 -60.12
N ASP A 244 -37.88 -32.68 -60.89
CA ASP A 244 -38.73 -31.55 -61.35
C ASP A 244 -40.03 -32.00 -62.03
N ASP A 245 -40.03 -33.15 -62.71
CA ASP A 245 -41.21 -33.73 -63.36
C ASP A 245 -42.32 -34.20 -62.39
N GLN A 246 -42.01 -34.38 -61.10
CA GLN A 246 -42.95 -34.83 -60.08
C GLN A 246 -43.57 -33.66 -59.29
N LEU A 247 -43.09 -32.43 -59.50
CA LEU A 247 -43.60 -31.19 -58.89
C LEU A 247 -44.77 -30.61 -59.70
N THR A 248 -45.76 -31.44 -60.05
CA THR A 248 -47.00 -30.91 -60.64
C THR A 248 -47.85 -30.21 -59.56
N PRO A 249 -48.56 -29.11 -59.87
CA PRO A 249 -49.33 -28.35 -58.88
C PRO A 249 -50.33 -29.21 -58.08
N ALA A 250 -50.94 -30.20 -58.73
CA ALA A 250 -51.88 -31.13 -58.09
C ALA A 250 -51.21 -32.05 -57.06
N ASN A 251 -50.02 -32.59 -57.37
CA ASN A 251 -49.28 -33.46 -56.44
C ASN A 251 -48.73 -32.66 -55.25
N VAL A 252 -48.36 -31.40 -55.46
CA VAL A 252 -47.90 -30.50 -54.40
C VAL A 252 -49.01 -30.23 -53.39
N GLU A 253 -50.24 -29.93 -53.83
CA GLU A 253 -51.39 -29.76 -52.94
C GLU A 253 -51.72 -31.03 -52.13
N GLU A 254 -51.67 -32.21 -52.76
CA GLU A 254 -51.89 -33.48 -52.05
C GLU A 254 -50.82 -33.76 -50.98
N LEU A 255 -49.56 -33.46 -51.29
CA LEU A 255 -48.42 -33.66 -50.39
C LEU A 255 -48.35 -32.62 -49.26
N PHE A 256 -48.90 -31.42 -49.47
CA PHE A 256 -49.09 -30.43 -48.39
C PHE A 256 -50.20 -30.87 -47.42
N GLY A 257 -51.25 -31.53 -47.91
CA GLY A 257 -52.36 -32.01 -47.09
C GLY A 257 -52.00 -33.18 -46.15
N LYS A 258 -50.95 -33.95 -46.46
CA LYS A 258 -50.49 -35.07 -45.63
C LYS A 258 -49.45 -34.60 -44.62
N GLN A 259 -49.88 -34.49 -43.36
CA GLN A 259 -49.00 -34.20 -42.23
C GLN A 259 -48.53 -35.50 -41.55
N MET A 260 -47.25 -35.56 -41.20
CA MET A 260 -46.66 -36.62 -40.40
C MET A 260 -46.48 -36.14 -38.97
N LYS A 261 -46.88 -36.98 -38.01
CA LYS A 261 -46.67 -36.73 -36.59
C LYS A 261 -45.52 -37.59 -36.08
N GLY A 262 -44.57 -36.96 -35.41
CA GLY A 262 -43.50 -37.62 -34.67
C GLY A 262 -43.50 -37.20 -33.21
N THR A 263 -42.74 -37.91 -32.38
CA THR A 263 -42.56 -37.57 -30.96
C THR A 263 -41.09 -37.25 -30.68
N LEU A 264 -40.87 -36.21 -29.88
CA LEU A 264 -39.59 -35.90 -29.26
C LEU A 264 -39.55 -36.63 -27.92
N THR A 265 -38.45 -37.32 -27.65
CA THR A 265 -38.25 -38.09 -26.42
C THR A 265 -37.08 -37.52 -25.61
N SER A 266 -37.13 -37.68 -24.28
CA SER A 266 -36.03 -37.27 -23.42
C SER A 266 -34.83 -38.22 -23.58
N PRO A 267 -33.58 -37.72 -23.74
CA PRO A 267 -32.39 -38.56 -23.82
C PRO A 267 -31.92 -39.10 -22.45
N CYS A 268 -32.49 -38.60 -21.34
CA CYS A 268 -32.02 -38.83 -19.97
C CYS A 268 -33.16 -38.76 -18.95
N ASN A 269 -32.90 -39.23 -17.72
CA ASN A 269 -33.73 -38.93 -16.55
C ASN A 269 -33.44 -37.48 -16.15
N CYS A 270 -34.30 -36.57 -16.61
CA CYS A 270 -33.99 -35.16 -16.67
C CYS A 270 -35.15 -34.31 -16.17
N LYS A 271 -34.83 -33.16 -15.59
CA LYS A 271 -35.78 -32.12 -15.28
C LYS A 271 -35.80 -31.10 -16.42
N VAL A 272 -36.97 -30.68 -16.85
CA VAL A 272 -37.12 -29.64 -17.87
C VAL A 272 -36.74 -28.32 -17.24
N ALA A 273 -35.62 -27.74 -17.65
CA ALA A 273 -35.18 -26.44 -17.16
C ALA A 273 -35.98 -25.32 -17.82
N ARG A 274 -36.09 -25.36 -19.16
CA ARG A 274 -36.78 -24.33 -19.95
C ARG A 274 -37.44 -24.92 -21.19
N GLN A 275 -38.58 -24.36 -21.56
CA GLN A 275 -39.21 -24.57 -22.86
C GLN A 275 -39.02 -23.31 -23.71
N LEU A 276 -38.28 -23.41 -24.81
CA LEU A 276 -37.94 -22.26 -25.66
C LEU A 276 -38.96 -22.01 -26.76
N VAL A 277 -39.71 -23.04 -27.17
CA VAL A 277 -40.77 -22.95 -28.17
C VAL A 277 -42.10 -23.32 -27.53
N ALA A 278 -43.08 -22.42 -27.61
CA ALA A 278 -44.37 -22.62 -26.98
C ALA A 278 -45.26 -23.60 -27.77
N ASP A 279 -46.34 -24.05 -27.12
CA ASP A 279 -47.25 -25.02 -27.71
C ASP A 279 -47.97 -24.47 -28.95
N GLY A 280 -48.01 -25.29 -30.00
CA GLY A 280 -48.59 -24.95 -31.29
C GLY A 280 -47.72 -24.04 -32.16
N GLN A 281 -46.51 -23.66 -31.70
CA GLN A 281 -45.63 -22.82 -32.50
C GLN A 281 -44.84 -23.60 -33.53
N PHE A 282 -44.51 -22.92 -34.62
CA PHE A 282 -43.62 -23.42 -35.65
C PHE A 282 -42.17 -23.35 -35.17
N ALA A 283 -41.41 -24.42 -35.40
CA ALA A 283 -39.98 -24.50 -35.16
C ALA A 283 -39.28 -25.11 -36.38
N GLY A 284 -38.13 -24.55 -36.72
CA GLY A 284 -37.28 -25.01 -37.79
C GLY A 284 -36.46 -26.25 -37.39
N LYS A 285 -35.83 -26.88 -38.38
CA LYS A 285 -34.91 -27.98 -38.17
C LYS A 285 -33.68 -27.46 -37.42
N GLY A 286 -33.35 -28.10 -36.30
CA GLY A 286 -32.23 -27.73 -35.43
C GLY A 286 -32.60 -26.73 -34.33
N ASP A 287 -33.81 -26.16 -34.35
CA ASP A 287 -34.25 -25.26 -33.29
C ASP A 287 -34.37 -26.02 -31.97
N VAL A 288 -33.86 -25.41 -30.90
CA VAL A 288 -33.90 -25.98 -29.56
C VAL A 288 -35.29 -25.77 -28.96
N ILE A 289 -35.96 -26.85 -28.61
CA ILE A 289 -37.32 -26.81 -28.06
C ILE A 289 -37.29 -26.86 -26.54
N PHE A 290 -36.50 -27.79 -25.99
CA PHE A 290 -36.36 -27.96 -24.55
C PHE A 290 -34.89 -27.93 -24.15
N GLU A 291 -34.64 -27.26 -23.03
CA GLU A 291 -33.40 -27.40 -22.28
C GLU A 291 -33.67 -28.30 -21.07
N LEU A 292 -32.98 -29.43 -21.03
CA LEU A 292 -33.11 -30.46 -20.01
C LEU A 292 -31.87 -30.51 -19.14
N VAL A 293 -32.05 -30.73 -17.85
CA VAL A 293 -30.95 -30.86 -16.87
C VAL A 293 -31.02 -32.24 -16.22
N PRO A 294 -29.96 -33.06 -16.26
CA PRO A 294 -29.94 -34.38 -15.62
C PRO A 294 -30.17 -34.30 -14.12
N GLN A 295 -30.96 -35.25 -13.59
CA GLN A 295 -31.18 -35.36 -12.14
C GLN A 295 -30.04 -36.11 -11.44
N ASP A 296 -29.53 -37.16 -12.08
CA ASP A 296 -28.54 -38.07 -11.51
C ASP A 296 -27.09 -37.59 -11.70
N PHE A 297 -26.88 -36.34 -12.12
CA PHE A 297 -25.54 -35.83 -12.40
C PHE A 297 -24.93 -35.14 -11.18
N GLU A 298 -23.71 -35.53 -10.83
CA GLU A 298 -22.93 -34.86 -9.80
C GLU A 298 -22.56 -33.45 -10.25
N ALA A 299 -23.09 -32.44 -9.56
CA ALA A 299 -22.85 -31.06 -9.95
C ALA A 299 -21.34 -30.74 -9.90
N THR A 300 -20.87 -30.05 -10.93
CA THR A 300 -19.48 -29.58 -11.05
C THR A 300 -19.41 -28.10 -10.75
N VAL A 301 -18.20 -27.56 -10.56
CA VAL A 301 -18.02 -26.11 -10.44
C VAL A 301 -17.31 -25.61 -11.70
N SER A 302 -17.91 -24.63 -12.38
CA SER A 302 -17.28 -23.93 -13.50
C SER A 302 -16.71 -22.61 -13.00
N ALA A 303 -15.41 -22.39 -13.19
CA ALA A 303 -14.74 -21.16 -12.78
C ALA A 303 -13.95 -20.53 -13.94
N ARG A 304 -13.83 -19.21 -13.91
CA ARG A 304 -13.12 -18.40 -14.92
C ARG A 304 -11.90 -17.77 -14.28
N PHE A 305 -10.74 -18.04 -14.84
CA PHE A 305 -9.46 -17.46 -14.42
C PHE A 305 -8.91 -16.54 -15.51
N PRO A 306 -8.27 -15.43 -15.16
CA PRO A 306 -7.63 -14.57 -16.15
C PRO A 306 -6.44 -15.30 -16.79
N TYR A 307 -6.17 -15.05 -18.08
CA TYR A 307 -5.13 -15.75 -18.83
C TYR A 307 -3.72 -15.72 -18.18
N ARG A 308 -3.38 -14.66 -17.45
CA ARG A 308 -2.13 -14.55 -16.66
C ARG A 308 -1.90 -15.73 -15.70
N ASN A 309 -2.97 -16.40 -15.27
CA ASN A 309 -2.93 -17.50 -14.32
C ASN A 309 -2.93 -18.88 -15.02
N PHE A 310 -2.64 -18.93 -16.34
CA PHE A 310 -2.58 -20.16 -17.14
C PHE A 310 -1.73 -21.27 -16.52
N ALA A 311 -0.57 -20.91 -15.96
CA ALA A 311 0.31 -21.90 -15.34
C ALA A 311 -0.34 -22.59 -14.12
N GLN A 312 -1.31 -21.95 -13.46
CA GLN A 312 -1.98 -22.41 -12.25
C GLN A 312 -3.29 -23.16 -12.55
N ALA A 313 -4.05 -22.70 -13.56
CA ALA A 313 -5.32 -23.28 -13.97
C ALA A 313 -5.16 -24.52 -14.89
N LYS A 314 -4.31 -25.48 -14.48
CA LYS A 314 -4.05 -26.73 -15.22
C LYS A 314 -4.94 -27.88 -14.73
N PRO A 315 -5.34 -28.81 -15.61
CA PRO A 315 -5.94 -30.08 -15.19
C PRO A 315 -5.08 -30.80 -14.16
N GLY A 316 -5.71 -31.35 -13.13
CA GLY A 316 -5.08 -32.02 -11.99
C GLY A 316 -4.76 -31.12 -10.80
N ALA A 317 -4.82 -29.80 -10.94
CA ALA A 317 -4.58 -28.89 -9.82
C ALA A 317 -5.71 -28.97 -8.78
N SER A 318 -5.31 -29.05 -7.50
CA SER A 318 -6.22 -28.98 -6.36
C SER A 318 -6.69 -27.55 -6.15
N VAL A 319 -7.98 -27.38 -5.90
CA VAL A 319 -8.62 -26.09 -5.69
C VAL A 319 -9.50 -26.12 -4.47
N THR A 320 -9.63 -24.96 -3.82
CA THR A 320 -10.55 -24.74 -2.71
C THR A 320 -11.65 -23.82 -3.20
N PHE A 321 -12.90 -24.20 -3.00
CA PHE A 321 -14.04 -23.41 -3.42
C PHE A 321 -15.07 -23.29 -2.31
N GLN A 322 -15.77 -22.15 -2.27
CA GLN A 322 -16.81 -21.88 -1.30
C GLN A 322 -18.09 -21.47 -2.03
N VAL A 323 -19.16 -22.24 -1.78
CA VAL A 323 -20.48 -21.96 -2.35
C VAL A 323 -21.16 -20.88 -1.54
N ALA A 324 -21.78 -19.90 -2.20
CA ALA A 324 -22.50 -18.83 -1.52
C ALA A 324 -23.65 -19.39 -0.68
N GLY A 325 -23.65 -19.10 0.62
CA GLY A 325 -24.62 -19.61 1.58
C GLY A 325 -24.13 -20.79 2.42
N GLU A 326 -22.94 -21.34 2.12
CA GLU A 326 -22.27 -22.32 2.98
C GLU A 326 -21.10 -21.69 3.76
N ASP A 327 -20.97 -22.07 5.04
CA ASP A 327 -19.92 -21.54 5.93
C ASP A 327 -18.58 -22.28 5.78
N SER A 328 -18.59 -23.50 5.25
CA SER A 328 -17.40 -24.34 5.11
C SER A 328 -16.87 -24.33 3.67
N PRO A 329 -15.58 -24.05 3.45
CA PRO A 329 -14.95 -24.25 2.15
C PRO A 329 -14.87 -25.74 1.83
N ARG A 330 -15.01 -26.07 0.56
CA ARG A 330 -14.88 -27.42 0.00
C ARG A 330 -13.65 -27.51 -0.90
N HIS A 331 -13.23 -28.73 -1.17
CA HIS A 331 -12.08 -29.01 -2.03
C HIS A 331 -12.50 -29.78 -3.28
N GLY A 332 -11.71 -29.64 -4.33
CA GLY A 332 -11.89 -30.38 -5.56
C GLY A 332 -10.67 -30.31 -6.47
N LYS A 333 -10.79 -30.90 -7.65
CA LYS A 333 -9.72 -30.94 -8.66
C LYS A 333 -10.20 -30.43 -10.00
N ILE A 334 -9.33 -29.70 -10.69
CA ILE A 334 -9.60 -29.27 -12.07
C ILE A 334 -9.52 -30.50 -12.98
N ILE A 335 -10.62 -30.83 -13.67
CA ILE A 335 -10.68 -31.94 -14.63
C ILE A 335 -10.42 -31.49 -16.06
N SER A 336 -10.78 -30.24 -16.39
CA SER A 336 -10.56 -29.66 -17.71
C SER A 336 -10.30 -28.17 -17.63
N SER A 337 -9.56 -27.67 -18.60
CA SER A 337 -9.19 -26.26 -18.76
C SER A 337 -9.29 -25.92 -20.24
N SER A 338 -10.11 -24.94 -20.58
CA SER A 338 -10.33 -24.47 -21.95
C SER A 338 -10.17 -22.96 -22.03
N LEU A 339 -9.59 -22.49 -23.13
CA LEU A 339 -9.51 -21.06 -23.41
C LEU A 339 -10.82 -20.61 -24.06
N ILE A 340 -11.43 -19.56 -23.52
CA ILE A 340 -12.55 -18.89 -24.17
C ILE A 340 -12.03 -17.55 -24.67
N ASP A 341 -12.03 -17.40 -25.99
CA ASP A 341 -11.77 -16.12 -26.63
C ASP A 341 -13.11 -15.43 -26.89
N SER A 342 -13.43 -14.46 -26.04
CA SER A 342 -14.66 -13.66 -26.15
C SER A 342 -14.44 -12.31 -26.87
N GLY A 343 -13.28 -12.13 -27.53
CA GLY A 343 -12.95 -10.94 -28.32
C GLY A 343 -12.59 -9.68 -27.51
N LEU A 344 -13.07 -9.56 -26.26
CA LEU A 344 -12.76 -8.46 -25.35
C LEU A 344 -11.87 -8.88 -24.17
N SER A 345 -11.92 -10.15 -23.79
CA SER A 345 -11.01 -10.75 -22.82
C SER A 345 -10.78 -12.22 -23.12
N SER A 346 -9.52 -12.64 -23.02
CA SER A 346 -9.13 -14.04 -23.04
C SER A 346 -9.14 -14.56 -21.60
N ASP A 347 -10.02 -15.50 -21.31
CA ASP A 347 -10.10 -16.12 -20.00
C ASP A 347 -10.10 -17.64 -20.11
N ILE A 348 -9.67 -18.28 -19.04
CA ILE A 348 -9.52 -19.72 -18.94
C ILE A 348 -10.71 -20.22 -18.14
N ARG A 349 -11.57 -21.00 -18.80
CA ARG A 349 -12.64 -21.71 -18.13
C ARG A 349 -12.12 -23.05 -17.66
N VAL A 350 -12.24 -23.30 -16.36
CA VAL A 350 -11.95 -24.60 -15.77
C VAL A 350 -13.22 -25.25 -15.26
N VAL A 351 -13.28 -26.57 -15.39
CA VAL A 351 -14.30 -27.40 -14.75
C VAL A 351 -13.64 -28.13 -13.60
N ILE A 352 -14.26 -28.02 -12.42
CA ILE A 352 -13.77 -28.55 -11.16
C ILE A 352 -14.72 -29.66 -10.72
N GLN A 353 -14.15 -30.82 -10.43
CA GLN A 353 -14.83 -31.92 -9.78
C GLN A 353 -14.66 -31.80 -8.27
N PRO A 354 -15.76 -31.61 -7.51
CA PRO A 354 -15.73 -31.66 -6.05
C PRO A 354 -15.25 -33.02 -5.51
N ASP A 355 -14.50 -33.01 -4.41
CA ASP A 355 -14.14 -34.26 -3.70
C ASP A 355 -15.35 -34.86 -2.96
N GLN A 356 -16.34 -34.02 -2.63
CA GLN A 356 -17.61 -34.41 -2.03
C GLN A 356 -18.75 -34.01 -2.96
N THR A 357 -19.70 -34.92 -3.18
CA THR A 357 -20.85 -34.70 -4.06
C THR A 357 -21.60 -33.41 -3.70
N LEU A 358 -21.84 -32.55 -4.70
CA LEU A 358 -22.71 -31.38 -4.57
C LEU A 358 -24.15 -31.73 -4.92
N ASP A 359 -25.10 -31.20 -4.15
CA ASP A 359 -26.53 -31.30 -4.47
C ASP A 359 -26.85 -30.48 -5.72
N SER A 360 -27.54 -31.08 -6.68
CA SER A 360 -28.03 -30.44 -7.90
C SER A 360 -28.95 -29.23 -7.64
N LYS A 361 -29.50 -29.08 -6.43
CA LYS A 361 -30.24 -27.88 -6.01
C LYS A 361 -29.38 -26.62 -5.94
N LEU A 362 -28.07 -26.77 -5.78
CA LEU A 362 -27.12 -25.64 -5.74
C LEU A 362 -26.77 -25.15 -7.15
N ALA A 363 -27.32 -25.75 -8.21
CA ALA A 363 -27.08 -25.33 -9.59
C ALA A 363 -27.33 -23.83 -9.80
N GLY A 364 -26.39 -23.16 -10.45
CA GLY A 364 -26.43 -21.73 -10.71
C GLY A 364 -26.04 -20.85 -9.52
N GLN A 365 -25.76 -21.41 -8.34
CA GLN A 365 -25.25 -20.61 -7.22
C GLN A 365 -23.83 -20.13 -7.51
N PRO A 366 -23.50 -18.87 -7.13
CA PRO A 366 -22.15 -18.34 -7.27
C PRO A 366 -21.19 -19.04 -6.29
N VAL A 367 -19.97 -19.26 -6.75
CA VAL A 367 -18.92 -19.95 -6.01
C VAL A 367 -17.64 -19.14 -6.10
N GLU A 368 -17.02 -18.86 -4.96
CA GLU A 368 -15.66 -18.33 -4.93
C GLU A 368 -14.69 -19.51 -5.08
N VAL A 369 -13.78 -19.45 -6.04
CA VAL A 369 -12.77 -20.49 -6.26
C VAL A 369 -11.39 -19.89 -6.09
N SER A 370 -10.54 -20.57 -5.34
CA SER A 370 -9.14 -20.22 -5.13
C SER A 370 -8.23 -21.42 -5.34
N ILE A 371 -7.07 -21.15 -5.92
CA ILE A 371 -5.98 -22.12 -6.06
C ILE A 371 -4.91 -21.69 -5.05
N ASP A 372 -4.71 -22.47 -4.01
CA ASP A 372 -3.64 -22.26 -3.04
C ASP A 372 -2.42 -23.10 -3.45
N ARG A 373 -1.34 -22.42 -3.84
CA ARG A 373 -0.03 -23.04 -4.02
C ARG A 373 0.93 -22.65 -2.91
N GLY A 374 0.48 -22.73 -1.66
CA GLY A 374 1.34 -22.57 -0.51
C GLY A 374 2.65 -23.36 -0.62
N PRO A 375 3.69 -23.03 0.16
CA PRO A 375 4.94 -23.78 0.20
C PRO A 375 4.68 -25.17 0.81
N SER A 376 4.11 -26.06 0.01
CA SER A 376 4.08 -27.50 0.24
C SER A 376 5.39 -28.10 -0.26
N PHE A 377 5.70 -29.33 0.17
CA PHE A 377 6.86 -30.06 -0.33
C PHE A 377 6.85 -30.13 -1.87
N ASP A 378 5.67 -30.27 -2.49
CA ASP A 378 5.50 -30.27 -3.95
C ASP A 378 5.87 -28.93 -4.59
N TRP A 379 5.55 -27.79 -3.97
CA TRP A 379 5.97 -26.47 -4.48
C TRP A 379 7.50 -26.29 -4.45
N MET A 380 8.15 -26.77 -3.38
CA MET A 380 9.62 -26.73 -3.29
C MET A 380 10.26 -27.67 -4.32
N ILE A 381 9.68 -28.85 -4.52
CA ILE A 381 10.15 -29.83 -5.51
C ILE A 381 9.94 -29.32 -6.94
N ASP A 382 8.76 -28.80 -7.28
CA ASP A 382 8.46 -28.23 -8.60
C ASP A 382 9.35 -27.03 -8.91
N ARG A 383 9.65 -26.19 -7.91
CA ARG A 383 10.55 -25.04 -8.09
C ARG A 383 12.01 -25.47 -8.19
N ALA A 384 12.43 -26.53 -7.48
CA ALA A 384 13.75 -27.12 -7.63
C ALA A 384 13.91 -27.82 -8.99
N LEU A 385 12.87 -28.50 -9.48
CA LEU A 385 12.84 -29.14 -10.81
C LEU A 385 12.78 -28.10 -11.93
N ALA A 386 12.00 -27.02 -11.77
CA ALA A 386 11.92 -25.92 -12.74
C ALA A 386 13.18 -25.03 -12.75
N ALA A 387 13.94 -24.99 -11.65
CA ALA A 387 15.23 -24.29 -11.56
C ALA A 387 16.41 -25.11 -12.12
N GLY A 388 16.16 -26.32 -12.62
CA GLY A 388 17.14 -27.13 -13.33
C GLY A 388 18.12 -27.86 -12.42
N PHE A 389 17.95 -29.17 -12.35
CA PHE A 389 19.07 -30.07 -12.60
C PHE A 389 19.22 -30.25 -14.10
#